data_AF-A0A640SBS8-F1
#
_entry.id   AF-A0A640SBS8-F1
#
_cell.length_a   1.000
_cell.length_b   1.000
_cell.length_c   1.000
_cell.angle_alpha   90.00
_cell.angle_beta   90.00
_cell.angle_gamma   90.00
#
_symmetry.space_group_name_H-M   'P 1'
#
loop_
_entity.id
_entity.type
_entity.pdbx_description
1 polymer ?
#
loop_
_entity_poly.entity_id
_entity_poly.type
_entity_poly.pdbx_seq_one_letter_code
_entity_poly.pdbx_strand_id
1 'polypeptide(L)' 'MVQRIVVISTDDLMGEEACDAATHTFALKGVSYEVVLEPGTLRADARGFRAL' A
#
# COMPACT_ATOMS: atom_id res chain seq x y z
N MET A 1 -3.32 -15.32 -31.76
CA MET A 1 -3.01 -14.60 -30.51
C MET A 1 -4.32 -14.25 -29.82
N VAL A 2 -4.39 -14.37 -28.48
CA VAL A 2 -5.57 -14.04 -27.66
C VAL A 2 -5.18 -13.04 -26.58
N GLN A 3 -6.05 -12.09 -26.25
CA GLN A 3 -5.81 -11.12 -25.17
C GLN A 3 -6.12 -11.75 -23.80
N ARG A 4 -5.30 -11.42 -22.80
CA ARG A 4 -5.53 -11.71 -21.38
C ARG A 4 -5.38 -10.43 -20.58
N ILE A 5 -6.27 -10.21 -19.61
CA ILE A 5 -6.15 -9.14 -18.62
C ILE A 5 -5.33 -9.68 -17.45
N VAL A 6 -4.32 -8.92 -17.03
CA VAL A 6 -3.52 -9.19 -15.84
C VAL A 6 -3.71 -8.00 -14.91
N VAL A 7 -4.08 -8.26 -13.67
CA VAL A 7 -4.17 -7.24 -12.61
C VAL A 7 -2.93 -7.40 -11.74
N ILE A 8 -2.18 -6.33 -11.59
CA ILE A 8 -0.98 -6.26 -10.76
C ILE A 8 -1.26 -5.20 -9.72
N SER A 9 -1.11 -5.57 -8.45
CA SER A 9 -1.09 -4.64 -7.34
C SER A 9 0.36 -4.41 -6.96
N THR A 10 0.73 -3.18 -6.65
CA THR A 10 2.08 -2.80 -6.23
C THR A 10 2.02 -2.19 -4.84
N ASP A 11 3.02 -2.49 -4.03
CA ASP A 11 3.23 -1.80 -2.77
C ASP A 11 3.72 -0.37 -3.06
N ASP A 12 2.99 0.64 -2.56
CA ASP A 12 3.27 2.05 -2.87
C ASP A 12 4.58 2.56 -2.24
N LEU A 13 5.08 1.91 -1.19
CA LEU A 13 6.30 2.32 -0.50
C LEU A 13 7.55 1.65 -1.11
N MET A 14 7.43 0.38 -1.47
CA MET A 14 8.56 -0.41 -1.98
C MET A 14 8.60 -0.46 -3.52
N GLY A 15 7.47 -0.22 -4.20
CA GLY A 15 7.34 -0.31 -5.66
C GLY A 15 7.31 -1.74 -6.21
N GLU A 16 7.24 -2.74 -5.33
CA GLU A 16 7.27 -4.16 -5.68
C GLU A 16 5.85 -4.70 -5.93
N GLU A 17 5.73 -5.72 -6.79
CA GLU A 17 4.46 -6.41 -7.00
C GLU A 17 4.03 -7.13 -5.71
N ALA A 18 2.79 -6.93 -5.30
CA ALA A 18 2.24 -7.45 -4.06
C ALA A 18 0.95 -8.22 -4.33
N CYS A 19 0.93 -9.51 -4.01
CA CYS A 19 -0.24 -10.37 -4.24
C CYS A 19 -1.38 -10.14 -3.25
N ASP A 20 -1.06 -9.77 -2.00
CA ASP A 20 -2.03 -9.57 -0.91
C ASP A 20 -2.09 -8.11 -0.48
N ALA A 21 -1.86 -7.18 -1.40
CA ALA A 21 -1.89 -5.76 -1.12
C ALA A 21 -3.29 -5.30 -0.71
N ALA A 22 -3.38 -4.46 0.33
CA ALA A 22 -4.62 -3.89 0.81
C ALA A 22 -4.54 -2.35 0.80
N THR A 23 -5.68 -1.71 0.54
CA THR A 23 -5.80 -0.26 0.65
C THR A 23 -5.99 0.14 2.11
N HIS A 24 -5.14 1.05 2.56
CA HIS A 24 -5.15 1.63 3.90
C HIS A 24 -5.40 3.14 3.81
N THR A 25 -6.20 3.66 4.74
CA THR A 25 -6.52 5.08 4.84
C THR A 25 -5.87 5.68 6.08
N PHE A 26 -5.32 6.88 5.94
CA PHE A 26 -4.81 7.65 7.07
C PHE A 26 -5.02 9.15 6.83
N ALA A 27 -4.95 9.94 7.90
CA ALA A 27 -5.06 11.39 7.82
C ALA A 27 -3.81 12.06 8.39
N LEU A 28 -3.28 13.04 7.67
CA LEU A 28 -2.15 13.87 8.11
C LEU A 28 -2.51 15.34 7.95
N LYS A 29 -2.45 16.10 9.05
CA LYS A 29 -2.78 17.54 9.07
C LYS A 29 -4.15 17.87 8.45
N GLY A 30 -5.13 17.00 8.67
CA GLY A 30 -6.49 17.15 8.15
C GLY A 30 -6.67 16.76 6.68
N VAL A 31 -5.63 16.26 6.01
CA VAL A 31 -5.71 15.72 4.65
C VAL A 31 -5.77 14.20 4.72
N SER A 32 -6.75 13.59 4.04
CA SER A 32 -6.90 12.14 3.92
C SER A 32 -6.08 11.60 2.77
N TYR A 33 -5.41 10.48 3.00
CA TYR A 33 -4.59 9.76 2.03
C TYR A 33 -5.00 8.29 1.99
N GLU A 34 -4.78 7.68 0.83
CA GLU A 34 -4.89 6.24 0.60
C GLU A 34 -3.52 5.71 0.21
N VAL A 35 -3.18 4.52 0.70
CA VAL A 35 -1.94 3.82 0.37
C VAL A 35 -2.20 2.33 0.22
N VAL A 36 -1.63 1.71 -0.79
CA VAL A 36 -1.72 0.27 -1.04
C VAL A 36 -0.44 -0.38 -0.53
N LEU A 37 -0.56 -1.25 0.47
CA LEU A 37 0.58 -1.92 1.10
C LEU A 37 0.35 -3.41 1.22
N GLU A 38 1.43 -4.18 1.12
CA GLU A 38 1.40 -5.57 1.58
C GLU A 38 1.47 -5.66 3.12
N PRO A 39 0.96 -6.75 3.72
CA PRO A 39 0.92 -6.90 5.18
C PRO A 39 2.30 -6.79 5.87
N GLY A 40 3.37 -7.16 5.17
CA GLY A 40 4.75 -7.06 5.65
C GLY A 40 5.20 -5.60 5.82
N THR A 41 4.93 -4.76 4.82
CA THR A 41 5.26 -3.34 4.80
C THR A 41 4.52 -2.57 5.89
N LEU A 42 3.21 -2.80 6.04
CA LEU A 42 2.39 -2.16 7.08
C LEU A 42 2.98 -2.36 8.47
N ARG A 43 3.46 -3.58 8.78
CA ARG A 43 3.98 -3.93 10.10
C ARG A 43 5.38 -3.36 10.36
N ALA A 44 6.20 -3.19 9.33
CA ALA A 44 7.57 -2.70 9.47
C ALA A 44 7.61 -1.19 9.79
N ASP A 45 6.69 -0.41 9.20
CA ASP A 45 6.75 1.06 9.19
C ASP A 45 5.71 1.76 10.08
N ALA A 46 4.81 0.99 10.72
CA ALA A 46 3.89 1.51 11.75
C ALA A 46 4.60 2.19 12.95
N ARG A 47 5.93 2.07 13.06
CA ARG A 47 6.75 2.77 14.06
C ARG A 47 6.95 4.26 13.74
N GLY A 48 6.92 4.66 12.45
CA GLY A 48 7.01 6.06 12.05
C GLY A 48 5.71 6.84 12.28
N PHE A 49 4.57 6.16 12.24
CA PHE A 49 3.25 6.77 12.30
C PHE A 49 2.77 7.15 13.72
N ARG A 50 3.44 6.66 14.78
CA ARG A 50 3.03 6.89 16.17
C ARG A 50 3.46 8.23 16.77
N ALA A 51 4.15 9.09 16.01
CA ALA A 51 4.76 10.32 16.50
C ALA A 51 4.06 11.62 16.03
N LEU A 52 2.85 11.54 15.48
CA LEU A 52 2.07 12.68 15.02
C LEU A 52 0.74 12.79 15.77
#